data_AF-A0A534TF64-F1
#
_entry.id   AF-A0A534TF64-F1
#
_cell.length_a   1.000
_cell.length_b   1.000
_cell.length_c   1.000
_cell.angle_alpha   90.00
_cell.angle_beta   90.00
_cell.angle_gamma   90.00
#
_symmetry.space_group_name_H-M   'P 1'
#
loop_
_entity.id
_entity.type
_entity.pdbx_description
1 polymer ?
#
loop_
_entity_poly.entity_id
_entity_poly.type
_entity_poly.pdbx_seq_one_letter_code
_entity_poly.pdbx_strand_id
1 'polypeptide(L)'
;MNPLRPTLIFAFIAALAGASSTAIAQENPAAYEAPPPPPDDGVETPPPPSAQPPPQAPDQRTFEQQLSPYGRWVDTPEYGRVWIPANVGSDWQPYSDGQWVSTSSGWSFAAPVPWGWAVYHYGRWGWRAGFGWYWVPGYVWAPAWVSWRWANGYACWAPLAPRGYIYGRGWRGWVVVPHAHFAHPIRRWIVPRAQVSVIVRSGRPVRAFPTWHARQFNGHHGGGHRAHGRR
;
A
#
# COMPACT_ATOMS: atom_id res chain seq x y z
N MET A 1 -34.32 -79.51 32.81
CA MET A 1 -34.43 -78.55 33.93
C MET A 1 -33.90 -77.21 33.44
N ASN A 2 -34.75 -76.18 33.41
CA ASN A 2 -34.38 -74.77 33.26
C ASN A 2 -34.21 -74.18 34.67
N PRO A 3 -33.40 -73.12 34.88
CA PRO A 3 -33.99 -71.79 34.76
C PRO A 3 -33.13 -70.69 34.06
N LEU A 4 -33.90 -69.80 33.43
CA LEU A 4 -33.69 -68.43 32.94
C LEU A 4 -33.13 -67.50 34.05
N ARG A 5 -32.46 -66.34 33.90
CA ARG A 5 -32.24 -65.21 32.93
C ARG A 5 -31.18 -64.26 33.62
N PRO A 6 -30.75 -63.04 33.17
CA PRO A 6 -31.08 -62.24 31.96
C PRO A 6 -29.88 -61.56 31.20
N THR A 7 -30.13 -61.30 29.90
CA THR A 7 -29.92 -60.07 29.09
C THR A 7 -28.64 -59.20 29.22
N LEU A 8 -27.93 -58.97 28.10
CA LEU A 8 -27.90 -57.66 27.40
C LEU A 8 -27.09 -57.71 26.09
N ILE A 9 -27.75 -57.26 25.03
CA ILE A 9 -27.25 -57.07 23.67
C ILE A 9 -26.57 -55.70 23.61
N PHE A 10 -25.37 -55.61 23.04
CA PHE A 10 -24.93 -54.41 22.35
C PHE A 10 -24.14 -54.79 21.10
N ALA A 11 -24.74 -54.48 19.94
CA ALA A 11 -24.07 -54.48 18.66
C ALA A 11 -23.14 -53.26 18.59
N PHE A 12 -21.91 -53.47 18.13
CA PHE A 12 -21.06 -52.37 17.69
C PHE A 12 -20.63 -52.62 16.25
N ILE A 13 -21.15 -51.78 15.36
CA ILE A 13 -20.76 -51.66 13.96
C ILE A 13 -19.39 -50.98 13.95
N ALA A 14 -18.35 -51.70 13.55
CA ALA A 14 -17.04 -51.11 13.28
C ALA A 14 -17.07 -50.49 11.88
N ALA A 15 -17.22 -49.17 11.80
CA ALA A 15 -17.04 -48.40 10.58
C ALA A 15 -15.54 -48.09 10.37
N LEU A 16 -15.03 -48.47 9.20
CA LEU A 16 -13.74 -48.06 8.65
C LEU A 16 -13.70 -46.54 8.49
N ALA A 17 -12.77 -45.87 9.17
CA ALA A 17 -12.37 -44.50 8.85
C ALA A 17 -10.93 -44.52 8.33
N GLY A 18 -10.77 -44.17 7.05
CA GLY A 18 -9.47 -43.95 6.43
C GLY A 18 -8.73 -42.83 7.14
N ALA A 19 -7.48 -43.09 7.53
CA ALA A 19 -6.58 -42.08 8.05
C ALA A 19 -6.14 -41.17 6.89
N SER A 20 -6.80 -40.02 6.74
CA SER A 20 -6.23 -38.88 6.01
C SER A 20 -4.99 -38.41 6.79
N SER A 21 -3.80 -38.55 6.19
CA SER A 21 -2.60 -37.89 6.72
C SER A 21 -2.84 -36.39 6.74
N THR A 22 -3.11 -35.84 7.92
CA THR A 22 -3.05 -34.41 8.14
C THR A 22 -1.61 -33.97 7.92
N ALA A 23 -1.40 -33.11 6.93
CA ALA A 23 -0.14 -32.39 6.80
C ALA A 23 0.13 -31.69 8.14
N ILE A 24 1.20 -32.11 8.82
CA ILE A 24 1.66 -31.45 10.04
C ILE A 24 2.10 -30.05 9.59
N ALA A 25 1.36 -29.03 10.01
CA ALA A 25 1.75 -27.65 9.85
C ALA A 25 3.14 -27.47 10.46
N GLN A 26 4.09 -26.99 9.67
CA GLN A 26 5.45 -26.77 10.11
C GLN A 26 5.44 -25.82 11.31
N GLU A 27 5.93 -26.31 12.46
CA GLU A 27 6.12 -25.53 13.68
C GLU A 27 6.95 -24.29 13.35
N ASN A 28 6.38 -23.12 13.63
CA ASN A 28 7.02 -21.84 13.46
C ASN A 28 8.19 -21.75 14.45
N PRO A 29 9.46 -21.68 14.02
CA PRO A 29 10.56 -21.55 14.96
C PRO A 29 10.42 -20.19 15.65
N ALA A 30 10.41 -20.23 16.99
CA ALA A 30 10.51 -19.13 17.96
C ALA A 30 10.01 -17.76 17.47
N ALA A 31 8.90 -17.30 18.05
CA ALA A 31 8.40 -15.94 17.90
C ALA A 31 9.55 -14.92 17.85
N TYR A 32 9.82 -14.38 16.66
CA TYR A 32 10.67 -13.21 16.51
C TYR A 32 9.99 -12.08 17.27
N GLU A 33 10.41 -11.87 18.50
CA GLU A 33 10.06 -10.69 19.27
C GLU A 33 10.88 -9.56 18.67
N ALA A 34 10.21 -8.72 17.87
CA ALA A 34 10.85 -7.54 17.29
C ALA A 34 11.48 -6.72 18.43
N PRO A 35 12.67 -6.12 18.23
CA PRO A 35 13.22 -5.21 19.21
C PRO A 35 12.16 -4.15 19.54
N PRO A 36 12.06 -3.71 20.81
CA PRO A 36 11.11 -2.67 21.18
C PRO A 36 11.30 -1.48 20.24
N PRO A 37 10.21 -0.84 19.78
CA PRO A 37 10.34 0.39 19.00
C PRO A 37 11.27 1.34 19.77
N PRO A 38 12.15 2.08 19.07
CA PRO A 38 12.98 3.07 19.74
C PRO A 38 12.08 3.95 20.63
N PRO A 39 12.58 4.38 21.80
CA PRO A 39 11.85 5.28 22.67
C PRO A 39 11.30 6.45 21.85
N ASP A 40 10.05 6.81 22.08
CA ASP A 40 9.43 7.98 21.47
C ASP A 40 10.07 9.23 22.09
N ASP A 41 11.25 9.58 21.60
CA ASP A 41 11.94 10.81 21.99
C ASP A 41 11.25 12.05 21.39
N GLY A 42 9.98 11.99 20.95
CA GLY A 42 9.19 13.15 20.55
C GLY A 42 9.73 13.99 19.39
N VAL A 43 10.89 13.63 18.81
CA VAL A 43 11.45 14.27 17.62
C VAL A 43 10.84 13.58 16.41
N GLU A 44 9.57 13.90 16.13
CA GLU A 44 8.98 13.65 14.83
C GLU A 44 9.86 14.39 13.80
N THR A 45 10.73 13.64 13.12
CA THR A 45 11.60 14.24 12.10
C THR A 45 10.69 14.86 11.06
N PRO A 46 10.82 16.16 10.73
CA PRO A 46 9.94 16.79 9.77
C PRO A 46 10.00 16.01 8.45
N PRO A 47 8.86 15.78 7.78
CA PRO A 47 8.84 15.04 6.53
C PRO A 47 9.74 15.75 5.51
N PRO A 48 10.38 15.00 4.59
CA PRO A 48 11.28 15.58 3.62
C PRO A 48 10.53 16.59 2.73
N PRO A 49 11.18 17.69 2.30
CA PRO A 49 10.53 18.72 1.48
C PRO A 49 9.86 18.17 0.21
N SER A 50 10.40 17.09 -0.36
CA SER A 50 9.82 16.43 -1.53
C SER A 50 8.41 15.90 -1.29
N ALA A 51 8.04 15.60 -0.04
CA ALA A 51 6.76 15.01 0.35
C ALA A 51 5.75 16.06 0.84
N GLN A 52 6.05 17.35 0.71
CA GLN A 52 5.20 18.45 1.14
C GLN A 52 4.87 19.37 -0.05
N PRO A 53 3.75 20.13 0.00
CA PRO A 53 3.47 21.10 -1.03
C PRO A 53 4.48 22.26 -0.97
N PRO A 54 5.08 22.66 -2.11
CA PRO A 54 5.90 23.85 -2.17
C PRO A 54 5.04 25.12 -1.91
N PRO A 55 5.65 26.24 -1.47
CA PRO A 55 4.93 27.49 -1.23
C PRO A 55 4.20 28.03 -2.47
N GLN A 56 4.75 27.76 -3.65
CA GLN A 56 4.19 28.14 -4.93
C GLN A 56 4.02 26.91 -5.81
N ALA A 57 2.85 26.79 -6.43
CA ALA A 57 2.62 25.73 -7.41
C ALA A 57 3.53 25.93 -8.64
N PRO A 58 4.20 24.86 -9.11
CA PRO A 58 5.04 24.93 -10.30
C PRO A 58 4.18 25.14 -11.56
N ASP A 59 4.78 25.74 -12.57
CA ASP A 59 4.24 25.81 -13.92
C ASP A 59 4.92 24.80 -14.86
N GLN A 60 4.46 24.72 -16.11
CA GLN A 60 5.02 23.80 -17.11
C GLN A 60 6.52 24.05 -17.32
N ARG A 61 6.93 25.32 -17.38
CA ARG A 61 8.34 25.68 -17.61
C ARG A 61 9.22 25.18 -16.48
N THR A 62 8.78 25.29 -15.23
CA THR A 62 9.47 24.78 -14.05
C THR A 62 9.66 23.28 -14.14
N PHE A 63 8.60 22.53 -14.48
CA PHE A 63 8.73 21.09 -14.70
C PHE A 63 9.74 20.78 -15.79
N GLU A 64 9.64 21.43 -16.95
CA GLU A 64 10.51 21.14 -18.07
C GLU A 64 11.98 21.37 -17.75
N GLN A 65 12.30 22.52 -17.15
CA GLN A 65 13.66 22.86 -16.78
C GLN A 65 14.25 21.90 -15.73
N GLN A 66 13.50 21.58 -14.68
CA GLN A 66 14.03 20.77 -13.57
C GLN A 66 14.07 19.27 -13.85
N LEU A 67 13.19 18.76 -14.74
CA LEU A 67 13.14 17.33 -15.06
C LEU A 67 13.98 16.96 -16.30
N SER A 68 14.34 17.93 -17.15
CA SER A 68 15.15 17.68 -18.36
C SER A 68 16.48 16.95 -18.11
N PRO A 69 17.22 17.20 -17.02
CA PRO A 69 18.46 16.45 -16.76
C PRO A 69 18.26 14.96 -16.46
N TYR A 70 17.03 14.54 -16.14
CA TYR A 70 16.74 13.20 -15.60
C TYR A 70 15.86 12.35 -16.52
N GLY A 71 15.56 12.86 -17.71
CA GLY A 71 14.66 12.21 -18.64
C GLY A 71 14.48 13.02 -19.91
N ARG A 72 13.43 12.73 -20.67
CA ARG A 72 13.14 13.43 -21.93
C ARG A 72 11.68 13.83 -22.01
N TRP A 73 11.46 15.00 -22.60
CA TRP A 73 10.13 15.49 -22.91
C TRP A 73 9.71 15.05 -24.31
N VAL A 74 8.43 14.69 -24.45
CA VAL A 74 7.85 14.19 -25.69
C VAL A 74 6.48 14.81 -25.88
N ASP A 75 6.20 15.25 -27.09
CA ASP A 75 4.87 15.69 -27.49
C ASP A 75 4.00 14.50 -27.85
N THR A 76 2.80 14.47 -27.28
CA THR A 76 1.77 13.47 -27.53
C THR A 76 0.48 14.19 -27.94
N PRO A 77 -0.24 13.69 -28.96
CA PRO A 77 -1.52 14.28 -29.33
C PRO A 77 -2.55 14.25 -28.19
N GLU A 78 -2.48 13.26 -27.31
CA GLU A 78 -3.47 13.03 -26.26
C GLU A 78 -3.22 13.87 -25.00
N TYR A 79 -1.95 14.13 -24.66
CA TYR A 79 -1.57 14.72 -23.37
C TYR A 79 -0.64 15.93 -23.50
N GLY A 80 -0.31 16.36 -24.72
CA GLY A 80 0.70 17.38 -24.96
C GLY A 80 2.07 16.88 -24.50
N ARG A 81 2.78 17.74 -23.74
CA ARG A 81 4.14 17.48 -23.26
C ARG A 81 4.16 16.52 -22.08
N VAL A 82 4.67 15.32 -22.33
CA VAL A 82 4.88 14.28 -21.30
C VAL A 82 6.36 14.07 -21.05
N TRP A 83 6.70 13.66 -19.82
CA TRP A 83 8.08 13.37 -19.45
C TRP A 83 8.29 11.87 -19.29
N ILE A 84 9.42 11.38 -19.79
CA ILE A 84 9.83 9.97 -19.68
C ILE A 84 11.15 9.94 -18.90
N PRO A 85 11.21 9.27 -17.74
CA PRO A 85 12.44 9.16 -16.96
C PRO A 85 13.51 8.40 -17.74
N ALA A 86 14.76 8.83 -17.58
CA ALA A 86 15.94 8.10 -18.04
C ALA A 86 16.69 7.50 -16.83
N ASN A 87 17.56 6.52 -17.09
CA ASN A 87 18.45 5.92 -16.09
C ASN A 87 17.74 5.34 -14.86
N VAL A 88 16.48 4.94 -15.01
CA VAL A 88 15.76 4.14 -14.01
C VAL A 88 16.00 2.65 -14.25
N GLY A 89 15.98 1.84 -13.19
CA GLY A 89 16.17 0.39 -13.30
C GLY A 89 15.11 -0.27 -14.19
N SER A 90 15.44 -1.42 -14.81
CA SER A 90 14.53 -2.15 -15.70
C SER A 90 13.24 -2.64 -15.02
N ASP A 91 13.30 -2.82 -13.71
CA ASP A 91 12.20 -3.21 -12.83
C ASP A 91 11.48 -2.01 -12.19
N TRP A 92 11.97 -0.79 -12.39
CA TRP A 92 11.41 0.42 -11.82
C TRP A 92 9.98 0.67 -12.29
N GLN A 93 9.16 1.22 -11.40
CA GLN A 93 7.86 1.80 -11.71
C GLN A 93 7.57 2.98 -10.76
N PRO A 94 6.59 3.83 -11.08
CA PRO A 94 6.18 4.90 -10.18
C PRO A 94 5.80 4.35 -8.80
N TYR A 95 6.22 5.06 -7.76
CA TYR A 95 5.96 4.73 -6.37
C TYR A 95 6.60 3.41 -5.87
N SER A 96 7.67 2.92 -6.52
CA SER A 96 8.40 1.72 -6.07
C SER A 96 9.76 2.01 -5.41
N ASP A 97 10.27 3.24 -5.53
CA ASP A 97 11.57 3.65 -5.01
C ASP A 97 11.45 4.93 -4.18
N GLY A 98 11.41 4.76 -2.86
CA GLY A 98 10.98 5.77 -1.89
C GLY A 98 10.32 5.11 -0.67
N GLN A 99 9.59 5.90 0.10
CA GLN A 99 8.85 5.46 1.30
C GLN A 99 7.59 6.31 1.51
N TRP A 100 6.60 5.75 2.20
CA TRP A 100 5.42 6.50 2.62
C TRP A 100 5.71 7.20 3.94
N VAL A 101 5.53 8.51 3.97
CA VAL A 101 5.69 9.34 5.18
C VAL A 101 4.34 9.91 5.61
N SER A 102 4.07 9.89 6.91
CA SER A 102 2.88 10.52 7.47
C SER A 102 3.09 12.03 7.50
N THR A 103 2.17 12.79 6.91
CA THR A 103 2.20 14.26 6.94
C THR A 103 0.82 14.80 7.34
N SER A 104 0.72 16.11 7.57
CA SER A 104 -0.58 16.78 7.77
C SER A 104 -1.53 16.65 6.57
N SER A 105 -1.02 16.34 5.38
CA SER A 105 -1.80 16.07 4.17
C SER A 105 -2.16 14.59 3.98
N GLY A 106 -1.82 13.73 4.94
CA GLY A 106 -1.96 12.27 4.86
C GLY A 106 -0.66 11.58 4.42
N TRP A 107 -0.79 10.33 3.96
CA TRP A 107 0.34 9.54 3.47
C TRP A 107 0.90 10.12 2.18
N SER A 108 2.09 10.71 2.29
CA SER A 108 2.81 11.31 1.18
C SER A 108 3.97 10.42 0.74
N PHE A 109 4.23 10.33 -0.56
CA PHE A 109 5.33 9.50 -1.06
C PHE A 109 6.63 10.30 -1.10
N ALA A 110 7.59 9.95 -0.24
CA ALA A 110 8.91 10.54 -0.24
C ALA A 110 9.87 9.70 -1.09
N ALA A 111 10.41 10.27 -2.16
CA ALA A 111 11.38 9.60 -3.01
C ALA A 111 12.76 10.29 -2.93
N PRO A 112 13.87 9.53 -2.94
CA PRO A 112 15.23 10.08 -2.81
C PRO A 112 15.78 10.66 -4.12
N VAL A 113 14.92 10.92 -5.10
CA VAL A 113 15.31 11.37 -6.44
C VAL A 113 14.99 12.87 -6.63
N PRO A 114 15.86 13.66 -7.30
CA PRO A 114 15.69 15.11 -7.41
C PRO A 114 14.39 15.57 -8.09
N TRP A 115 13.79 14.70 -8.91
CA TRP A 115 12.54 14.95 -9.64
C TRP A 115 11.28 14.45 -8.91
N GLY A 116 11.46 13.80 -7.74
CA GLY A 116 10.37 13.14 -7.01
C GLY A 116 9.30 14.10 -6.50
N TRP A 117 9.72 15.31 -6.09
CA TRP A 117 8.81 16.38 -5.64
C TRP A 117 7.74 16.72 -6.69
N ALA A 118 8.08 16.62 -7.98
CA ALA A 118 7.17 16.92 -9.07
C ALA A 118 6.31 15.70 -9.37
N VAL A 119 6.92 14.62 -9.86
CA VAL A 119 6.19 13.55 -10.56
C VAL A 119 5.36 12.65 -9.65
N TYR A 120 5.60 12.68 -8.33
CA TYR A 120 4.80 11.92 -7.37
C TYR A 120 3.64 12.71 -6.77
N HIS A 121 3.69 14.04 -6.85
CA HIS A 121 2.72 14.95 -6.20
C HIS A 121 1.90 15.76 -7.18
N TYR A 122 2.38 15.91 -8.41
CA TYR A 122 1.74 16.61 -9.50
C TYR A 122 1.48 15.64 -10.65
N GLY A 123 0.35 15.76 -11.33
CA GLY A 123 0.11 15.00 -12.57
C GLY A 123 -0.27 13.53 -12.40
N ARG A 124 -0.06 12.74 -13.47
CA ARG A 124 -0.46 11.33 -13.55
C ARG A 124 0.60 10.52 -14.27
N TRP A 125 0.78 9.27 -13.85
CA TRP A 125 1.62 8.31 -14.56
C TRP A 125 0.78 7.47 -15.50
N GLY A 126 1.22 7.39 -16.75
CA GLY A 126 0.74 6.46 -17.77
C GLY A 126 1.82 5.47 -18.20
N TRP A 127 1.45 4.48 -18.98
CA TRP A 127 2.38 3.53 -19.57
C TRP A 127 2.01 3.23 -21.01
N ARG A 128 3.00 3.21 -21.90
CA ARG A 128 2.83 2.85 -23.32
C ARG A 128 4.00 2.02 -23.80
N ALA A 129 3.72 1.03 -24.64
CA ALA A 129 4.77 0.33 -25.39
C ALA A 129 5.62 1.36 -26.18
N GLY A 130 6.94 1.19 -26.13
CA GLY A 130 7.92 2.10 -26.74
C GLY A 130 8.29 3.32 -25.88
N PHE A 131 7.44 3.77 -24.96
CA PHE A 131 7.81 4.83 -23.99
C PHE A 131 8.23 4.23 -22.65
N GLY A 132 7.60 3.12 -22.26
CA GLY A 132 7.59 2.69 -20.87
C GLY A 132 6.65 3.58 -20.05
N TRP A 133 7.02 3.83 -18.80
CA TRP A 133 6.32 4.78 -17.94
C TRP A 133 6.57 6.21 -18.41
N TYR A 134 5.50 6.99 -18.51
CA TYR A 134 5.56 8.41 -18.82
C TYR A 134 4.68 9.18 -17.85
N TRP A 135 5.08 10.41 -17.55
CA TRP A 135 4.40 11.30 -16.64
C TRP A 135 3.73 12.44 -17.42
N VAL A 136 2.44 12.63 -17.14
CA VAL A 136 1.62 13.72 -17.66
C VAL A 136 1.55 14.80 -16.58
N PRO A 137 2.04 16.03 -16.86
CA PRO A 137 1.99 17.12 -15.89
C PRO A 137 0.58 17.44 -15.39
N GLY A 138 0.53 17.92 -14.14
CA GLY A 138 -0.65 18.53 -13.55
C GLY A 138 -0.20 19.58 -12.54
N TYR A 139 -1.08 20.52 -12.20
CA TYR A 139 -0.70 21.70 -11.41
C TYR A 139 -1.31 21.72 -10.00
N VAL A 140 -2.12 20.71 -9.69
CA VAL A 140 -2.69 20.52 -8.35
C VAL A 140 -1.81 19.52 -7.60
N TRP A 141 -1.35 19.93 -6.42
CA TRP A 141 -0.57 19.08 -5.53
C TRP A 141 -1.49 18.07 -4.82
N ALA A 142 -0.98 16.86 -4.63
CA ALA A 142 -1.54 15.86 -3.72
C ALA A 142 -0.40 15.09 -3.04
N PRO A 143 -0.63 14.50 -1.85
CA PRO A 143 0.40 13.69 -1.19
C PRO A 143 0.81 12.47 -2.03
N ALA A 144 -0.12 11.93 -2.83
CA ALA A 144 0.15 11.03 -3.95
C ALA A 144 -1.10 10.90 -4.84
N TRP A 145 -0.91 10.57 -6.11
CA TRP A 145 -1.99 10.28 -7.05
C TRP A 145 -2.10 8.78 -7.30
N VAL A 146 -2.58 8.05 -6.29
CA VAL A 146 -2.66 6.58 -6.32
C VAL A 146 -4.06 6.06 -5.96
N SER A 147 -4.36 4.85 -6.44
CA SER A 147 -5.45 4.02 -5.93
C SER A 147 -4.90 3.04 -4.90
N TRP A 148 -5.63 2.84 -3.80
CA TRP A 148 -5.23 1.95 -2.71
C TRP A 148 -6.06 0.68 -2.68
N ARG A 149 -5.41 -0.43 -2.33
CA ARG A 149 -6.07 -1.69 -1.97
C ARG A 149 -5.44 -2.31 -0.73
N TRP A 150 -6.29 -2.90 0.09
CA TRP A 150 -5.87 -3.80 1.16
C TRP A 150 -6.12 -5.25 0.72
N ALA A 151 -5.09 -6.09 0.79
CA ALA A 151 -5.20 -7.50 0.44
C ALA A 151 -4.49 -8.36 1.48
N ASN A 152 -5.22 -9.03 2.38
CA ASN A 152 -4.69 -10.06 3.29
C ASN A 152 -3.33 -9.72 3.97
N GLY A 153 -3.22 -8.53 4.58
CA GLY A 153 -1.98 -8.09 5.24
C GLY A 153 -0.99 -7.36 4.35
N TYR A 154 -1.31 -7.18 3.07
CA TYR A 154 -0.53 -6.39 2.12
C TYR A 154 -1.15 -5.01 1.89
N ALA A 155 -0.28 -4.01 1.89
CA ALA A 155 -0.56 -2.68 1.38
C ALA A 155 -0.29 -2.67 -0.12
N CYS A 156 -1.31 -2.31 -0.92
CA CYS A 156 -1.21 -2.25 -2.37
C CYS A 156 -1.56 -0.85 -2.86
N TRP A 157 -0.78 -0.33 -3.81
CA TRP A 157 -1.11 0.91 -4.51
C TRP A 157 -0.75 0.86 -5.98
N ALA A 158 -1.43 1.64 -6.79
CA ALA A 158 -1.08 1.86 -8.19
C ALA A 158 -1.28 3.33 -8.54
N PRO A 159 -0.45 3.92 -9.42
CA PRO A 159 -0.69 5.28 -9.90
C PRO A 159 -2.08 5.40 -10.53
N LEU A 160 -2.73 6.54 -10.35
CA LEU A 160 -3.92 6.89 -11.10
C LEU A 160 -3.53 7.20 -12.55
N ALA A 161 -4.34 6.71 -13.47
CA ALA A 161 -4.12 6.91 -14.90
C ALA A 161 -4.29 8.39 -15.31
N PRO A 162 -3.67 8.81 -16.42
CA PRO A 162 -4.01 10.07 -17.07
C PRO A 162 -5.49 10.11 -17.45
N ARG A 163 -6.03 11.32 -17.60
CA ARG A 163 -7.43 11.51 -17.99
C ARG A 163 -7.75 10.76 -19.28
N GLY A 164 -8.89 10.09 -19.32
CA GLY A 164 -9.32 9.32 -20.49
C GLY A 164 -8.64 7.95 -20.66
N TYR A 165 -7.72 7.58 -19.77
CA TYR A 165 -7.12 6.25 -19.74
C TYR A 165 -7.65 5.44 -18.54
N ILE A 166 -8.00 4.17 -18.77
CA ILE A 166 -8.47 3.26 -17.72
C ILE A 166 -7.55 2.04 -17.72
N TYR A 167 -6.90 1.79 -16.59
CA TYR A 167 -6.11 0.58 -16.39
C TYR A 167 -7.02 -0.65 -16.38
N GLY A 168 -6.78 -1.57 -17.32
CA GLY A 168 -7.52 -2.83 -17.39
C GLY A 168 -7.30 -3.73 -16.17
N ARG A 169 -8.15 -4.74 -16.01
CA ARG A 169 -8.11 -5.70 -14.87
C ARG A 169 -6.76 -6.42 -14.72
N GLY A 170 -6.01 -6.59 -15.81
CA GLY A 170 -4.68 -7.20 -15.84
C GLY A 170 -3.52 -6.25 -15.57
N TRP A 171 -3.80 -5.00 -15.20
CA TRP A 171 -2.78 -3.98 -14.99
C TRP A 171 -1.72 -4.41 -13.97
N ARG A 172 -0.45 -4.30 -14.37
CA ARG A 172 0.71 -4.76 -13.58
C ARG A 172 1.42 -3.62 -12.84
N GLY A 173 0.92 -2.39 -12.93
CA GLY A 173 1.50 -1.22 -12.24
C GLY A 173 1.15 -1.13 -10.75
N TRP A 174 0.69 -2.23 -10.14
CA TRP A 174 0.52 -2.30 -8.70
C TRP A 174 1.86 -2.52 -8.02
N VAL A 175 2.12 -1.74 -6.99
CA VAL A 175 3.15 -1.98 -5.99
C VAL A 175 2.47 -2.68 -4.82
N VAL A 176 3.12 -3.72 -4.31
CA VAL A 176 2.61 -4.55 -3.21
C VAL A 176 3.73 -4.75 -2.21
N VAL A 177 3.47 -4.44 -0.95
CA VAL A 177 4.38 -4.69 0.16
C VAL A 177 3.60 -5.27 1.35
N PRO A 178 4.22 -6.11 2.20
CA PRO A 178 3.64 -6.43 3.50
C PRO A 178 3.35 -5.13 4.26
N HIS A 179 2.15 -5.00 4.83
CA HIS A 179 1.72 -3.74 5.47
C HIS A 179 2.65 -3.31 6.62
N ALA A 180 3.28 -4.27 7.32
CA ALA A 180 4.28 -4.00 8.35
C ALA A 180 5.46 -3.14 7.83
N HIS A 181 5.76 -3.19 6.53
CA HIS A 181 6.83 -2.44 5.89
C HIS A 181 6.34 -1.25 5.05
N PHE A 182 5.07 -0.86 5.19
CA PHE A 182 4.45 0.18 4.38
C PHE A 182 5.19 1.54 4.45
N ALA A 183 5.65 1.93 5.64
CA ALA A 183 6.38 3.18 5.86
C ALA A 183 7.91 3.04 5.79
N HIS A 184 8.43 1.89 5.38
CA HIS A 184 9.88 1.66 5.20
C HIS A 184 10.30 1.94 3.74
N PRO A 185 11.61 2.00 3.44
CA PRO A 185 12.08 2.02 2.06
C PRO A 185 11.50 0.86 1.23
N ILE A 186 10.59 1.19 0.30
CA ILE A 186 9.69 0.26 -0.39
C ILE A 186 10.44 -0.78 -1.21
N ARG A 187 11.51 -0.36 -1.90
CA ARG A 187 12.24 -1.21 -2.84
C ARG A 187 12.76 -2.51 -2.20
N ARG A 188 13.03 -2.50 -0.89
CA ARG A 188 13.49 -3.67 -0.13
C ARG A 188 12.39 -4.71 0.13
N TRP A 189 11.14 -4.29 0.15
CA TRP A 189 10.00 -5.09 0.61
C TRP A 189 8.96 -5.33 -0.49
N ILE A 190 9.27 -4.91 -1.72
CA ILE A 190 8.38 -5.10 -2.85
C ILE A 190 8.21 -6.60 -3.12
N VAL A 191 6.96 -7.02 -3.25
CA VAL A 191 6.65 -8.39 -3.64
C VAL A 191 7.04 -8.59 -5.10
N PRO A 192 7.64 -9.74 -5.48
CA PRO A 192 7.96 -10.04 -6.87
C PRO A 192 6.75 -9.91 -7.79
N ARG A 193 6.94 -9.30 -8.97
CA ARG A 193 5.86 -9.01 -9.95
C ARG A 193 4.99 -10.22 -10.31
N ALA A 194 5.55 -11.42 -10.30
CA ALA A 194 4.83 -12.66 -10.57
C ALA A 194 3.67 -12.93 -9.58
N GLN A 195 3.79 -12.45 -8.33
CA GLN A 195 2.80 -12.67 -7.27
C GLN A 195 1.81 -11.50 -7.13
N VAL A 196 2.17 -10.31 -7.63
CA VAL A 196 1.37 -9.07 -7.49
C VAL A 196 -0.07 -9.25 -7.96
N SER A 197 -0.28 -9.79 -9.16
CA SER A 197 -1.64 -9.92 -9.70
C SER A 197 -2.52 -10.87 -8.89
N VAL A 198 -1.93 -11.89 -8.26
CA VAL A 198 -2.69 -12.83 -7.41
C VAL A 198 -3.16 -12.13 -6.14
N ILE A 199 -2.27 -11.39 -5.48
CA ILE A 199 -2.56 -10.66 -4.23
C ILE A 199 -3.58 -9.55 -4.47
N VAL A 200 -3.38 -8.72 -5.49
CA VAL A 200 -4.23 -7.53 -5.73
C VAL A 200 -5.65 -7.92 -6.12
N ARG A 201 -5.85 -9.04 -6.81
CA ARG A 201 -7.19 -9.53 -7.24
C ARG A 201 -8.11 -9.82 -6.05
N SER A 202 -7.57 -10.28 -4.92
CA SER A 202 -8.33 -10.46 -3.68
C SER A 202 -8.43 -9.18 -2.84
N GLY A 203 -7.76 -8.10 -3.25
CA GLY A 203 -7.70 -6.86 -2.51
C GLY A 203 -8.95 -6.00 -2.63
N ARG A 204 -9.45 -5.48 -1.51
CA ARG A 204 -10.54 -4.51 -1.48
C ARG A 204 -10.01 -3.08 -1.66
N PRO A 205 -10.68 -2.21 -2.44
CA PRO A 205 -10.34 -0.79 -2.47
C PRO A 205 -10.44 -0.16 -1.08
N VAL A 206 -9.50 0.73 -0.74
CA VAL A 206 -9.53 1.55 0.47
C VAL A 206 -9.25 3.01 0.12
N ARG A 207 -9.59 3.95 1.02
CA ARG A 207 -9.30 5.38 0.81
C ARG A 207 -7.84 5.72 1.12
N ALA A 208 -7.30 5.11 2.17
CA ALA A 208 -5.91 5.18 2.61
C ALA A 208 -5.69 4.10 3.69
N PHE A 209 -4.44 3.87 4.10
CA PHE A 209 -4.14 3.08 5.31
C PHE A 209 -4.18 3.98 6.56
N PRO A 210 -4.56 3.48 7.74
CA PRO A 210 -4.56 4.28 8.97
C PRO A 210 -3.15 4.80 9.29
N THR A 211 -3.01 6.09 9.57
CA THR A 211 -1.80 6.64 10.21
C THR A 211 -1.82 6.28 11.71
N TRP A 212 -0.67 6.21 12.36
CA TRP A 212 -0.61 6.01 13.82
C TRP A 212 -1.36 7.12 14.58
N HIS A 213 -1.34 8.35 14.05
CA HIS A 213 -2.09 9.51 14.55
C HIS A 213 -3.62 9.39 14.43
N ALA A 214 -4.16 8.54 13.54
CA ALA A 214 -5.60 8.38 13.36
C ALA A 214 -6.30 7.73 14.57
N ARG A 215 -5.57 7.17 15.54
CA ARG A 215 -6.15 6.64 16.79
C ARG A 215 -6.51 7.72 17.82
N GLN A 216 -5.94 8.92 17.72
CA GLN A 216 -6.13 9.95 18.77
C GLN A 216 -7.39 10.79 18.60
N PHE A 217 -8.01 10.83 17.41
CA PHE A 217 -9.18 11.67 17.15
C PHE A 217 -10.55 11.01 17.39
N ASN A 218 -10.60 9.75 17.84
CA ASN A 218 -11.88 9.04 18.10
C ASN A 218 -12.12 8.71 19.58
N GLY A 219 -11.51 9.47 20.50
CA GLY A 219 -11.63 9.31 21.95
C GLY A 219 -12.55 10.29 22.67
N HIS A 220 -13.44 11.02 21.98
CA HIS A 220 -14.38 11.95 22.63
C HIS A 220 -15.84 11.66 22.23
N HIS A 221 -16.40 10.56 22.75
CA HIS A 221 -17.85 10.40 22.88
C HIS A 221 -18.22 9.84 24.26
N GLY A 222 -18.85 10.69 25.06
CA GLY A 222 -20.04 10.33 25.84
C GLY A 222 -19.83 9.58 27.16
N GLY A 223 -19.50 10.31 28.23
CA GLY A 223 -19.63 9.85 29.61
C GLY A 223 -20.45 10.83 30.44
N GLY A 224 -21.72 11.03 30.09
CA GLY A 224 -22.64 11.85 30.89
C GLY A 224 -23.02 11.15 32.19
N HIS A 225 -22.33 11.47 33.28
CA HIS A 225 -22.76 11.08 34.62
C HIS A 225 -23.90 11.99 35.10
N ARG A 226 -25.15 11.48 35.04
CA ARG A 226 -26.25 11.98 35.88
C ARG A 226 -26.00 11.54 37.31
N ALA A 227 -25.70 12.49 38.20
CA ALA A 227 -25.77 12.27 39.64
C ALA A 227 -27.20 12.62 40.11
N HIS A 228 -27.96 11.59 40.50
CA HIS A 228 -29.11 11.73 41.37
C HIS A 228 -28.61 11.93 42.81
N GLY A 229 -29.02 13.03 43.45
CA GLY A 229 -28.89 13.23 44.88
C GLY A 229 -30.16 13.87 45.43
N ARG A 230 -31.05 13.05 45.98
CA ARG A 230 -32.14 13.51 46.86
C ARG A 230 -31.55 13.73 48.25
N ARG A 231 -31.71 14.93 48.80
CA ARG A 231 -32.41 15.21 50.08
C ARG A 231 -32.43 16.72 50.30
#